data_AF-A0A935DYZ0-F1
#
_entry.id   AF-A0A935DYZ0-F1
#
_cell.length_a   1.000
_cell.length_b   1.000
_cell.length_c   1.000
_cell.angle_alpha   90.00
_cell.angle_beta   90.00
_cell.angle_gamma   90.00
#
_symmetry.space_group_name_H-M   'P 1'
#
loop_
_entity.id
_entity.type
_entity.pdbx_description
1 polymer ?
#
loop_
_entity_poly.entity_id
_entity_poly.type
_entity_poly.pdbx_seq_one_letter_code
_entity_poly.pdbx_strand_id
1 'polypeptide(L)'
;MKRLKENKPLRYALGALLFILLCCNFPNLLFVTLCLKEDIFRPPHTKVLVSACKRPVARGVPGGEVVFVYEGRTGKIYLLNLRNGEKRRLPDDPLLLNEGVFLSPELIWLEGSLVDPGEPSYRPHYILDLISGKRYELLDLDILPRLEGGEFDPNNYAYFLSAQYIYINHEKNTLIALPSNFRQQPGKGVIFSEFSLGIPSEPHQDGARLDELMQNLGLNYITIDLSLEYTDVPSPTGKYTVKSDGVYEIKTGSIIMTPQYAGRNYSLKDYFKGWYYDESGLVVQEVEPFLFSSPFLGSYYLIPKPVLKLRIPVEP
;
A
#
# COMPACT_ATOMS: atom_id res chain seq x y z
N MET A 1 -5.95 31.13 -50.73
CA MET A 1 -6.33 31.55 -49.35
C MET A 1 -7.57 32.45 -49.21
N LYS A 2 -8.27 32.86 -50.30
CA LYS A 2 -9.49 33.72 -50.18
C LYS A 2 -10.78 32.98 -49.78
N ARG A 3 -10.90 31.67 -50.01
CA ARG A 3 -12.15 30.88 -49.78
C ARG A 3 -12.44 30.46 -48.33
N LEU A 4 -11.47 30.53 -47.42
CA LEU A 4 -11.66 30.21 -45.99
C LEU A 4 -12.26 31.38 -45.19
N LYS A 5 -12.26 32.60 -45.75
CA LYS A 5 -12.76 33.80 -45.07
C LYS A 5 -14.29 33.93 -45.12
N GLU A 6 -14.90 33.42 -46.18
CA GLU A 6 -16.32 33.62 -46.50
C GLU A 6 -17.22 32.46 -46.04
N ASN A 7 -16.66 31.27 -45.79
CA ASN A 7 -17.43 30.09 -45.42
C ASN A 7 -17.60 29.97 -43.90
N LYS A 8 -18.57 30.72 -43.35
CA LYS A 8 -18.91 30.76 -41.91
C LYS A 8 -19.05 29.37 -41.25
N PRO A 9 -19.82 28.39 -41.80
CA PRO A 9 -19.98 27.09 -41.15
C PRO A 9 -18.67 26.29 -41.07
N LEU A 10 -17.80 26.37 -42.09
CA LEU A 10 -16.49 25.73 -42.07
C LEU A 10 -15.57 26.34 -41.01
N ARG A 11 -15.65 27.66 -40.77
CA ARG A 11 -14.92 28.34 -39.69
C ARG A 11 -15.38 27.92 -38.30
N TYR A 12 -16.69 27.77 -38.09
CA TYR A 12 -17.22 27.26 -36.82
C TYR A 12 -16.84 25.80 -36.59
N ALA A 13 -16.89 24.96 -37.62
CA ALA A 13 -16.45 23.57 -37.53
C ALA A 13 -14.95 23.45 -37.23
N LEU A 14 -14.09 24.24 -37.91
CA LEU A 14 -12.66 24.30 -37.61
C LEU A 14 -12.38 24.89 -36.21
N GLY A 15 -13.13 25.90 -35.79
CA GLY A 15 -13.04 26.48 -34.45
C GLY A 15 -13.42 25.48 -33.37
N ALA A 16 -14.51 24.73 -33.57
CA ALA A 16 -14.93 23.66 -32.67
C ALA A 16 -13.91 22.51 -32.66
N LEU A 17 -13.37 22.12 -33.81
CA LEU A 17 -12.33 21.09 -33.91
C LEU A 17 -11.03 21.52 -33.22
N LEU A 18 -10.63 22.78 -33.37
CA LEU A 18 -9.48 23.37 -32.68
C LEU A 18 -9.74 23.43 -31.16
N PHE A 19 -10.96 23.78 -30.75
CA PHE A 19 -11.36 23.81 -29.35
C PHE A 19 -11.36 22.41 -28.73
N ILE A 20 -11.87 21.40 -29.44
CA ILE A 20 -11.80 19.99 -29.04
C ILE A 20 -10.33 19.54 -28.96
N LEU A 21 -9.52 19.85 -29.98
CA LEU A 21 -8.09 19.52 -29.98
C LEU A 21 -7.34 20.20 -28.82
N LEU A 22 -7.66 21.46 -28.50
CA LEU A 22 -7.12 22.17 -27.36
C LEU A 22 -7.60 21.54 -26.05
N CYS A 23 -8.90 21.29 -25.86
CA CYS A 23 -9.43 20.61 -24.68
C CYS A 23 -8.85 19.20 -24.48
N CYS A 24 -8.56 18.46 -25.55
CA CYS A 24 -7.97 17.13 -25.49
C CYS A 24 -6.44 17.14 -25.29
N ASN A 25 -5.72 18.15 -25.82
CA ASN A 25 -4.24 18.21 -25.73
C ASN A 25 -3.72 19.11 -24.61
N PHE A 26 -4.50 20.08 -24.14
CA PHE A 26 -4.13 20.99 -23.05
C PHE A 26 -3.85 20.25 -21.73
N PRO A 27 -4.61 19.19 -21.36
CA PRO A 27 -4.27 18.34 -20.23
C PRO A 27 -2.90 17.67 -20.39
N ASN A 28 -2.52 17.24 -21.60
CA ASN A 28 -1.22 16.62 -21.85
C ASN A 28 -0.06 17.63 -21.79
N LEU A 29 -0.28 18.87 -22.25
CA LEU A 29 0.71 19.95 -22.14
C LEU A 29 0.91 20.36 -20.67
N LEU A 30 -0.18 20.59 -19.93
CA LEU A 30 -0.15 20.86 -18.50
C LEU A 30 0.52 19.71 -17.73
N PHE A 31 0.29 18.46 -18.13
CA PHE A 31 0.87 17.29 -17.49
C PHE A 31 2.39 17.34 -17.46
N VAL A 32 3.02 17.53 -18.62
CA VAL A 32 4.49 17.53 -18.72
C VAL A 32 5.08 18.64 -17.86
N THR A 33 4.50 19.84 -17.91
CA THR A 33 4.97 20.97 -17.10
C THR A 33 4.79 20.71 -15.60
N LEU A 34 3.63 20.18 -15.17
CA LEU A 34 3.35 19.90 -13.77
C LEU A 34 4.22 18.78 -13.21
N CYS A 35 4.41 17.69 -13.96
CA CYS A 35 5.20 16.56 -13.49
C CYS A 35 6.68 16.92 -13.32
N LEU A 36 7.25 17.69 -14.26
CA LEU A 36 8.61 18.20 -14.13
C LEU A 36 8.73 19.16 -12.94
N LYS A 37 7.72 19.99 -12.72
CA LYS A 37 7.67 20.89 -11.55
C LYS A 37 7.70 20.11 -10.24
N GLU A 38 6.92 19.04 -10.11
CA GLU A 38 6.90 18.23 -8.87
C GLU A 38 8.22 17.48 -8.63
N ASP A 39 8.94 17.05 -9.68
CA ASP A 39 10.27 16.44 -9.53
C ASP A 39 11.36 17.45 -9.12
N ILE A 40 11.30 18.67 -9.69
CA ILE A 40 12.28 19.75 -9.46
C ILE A 40 12.03 20.46 -8.12
N PHE A 41 10.79 20.90 -7.90
CA PHE A 41 10.34 21.65 -6.72
C PHE A 41 9.70 20.74 -5.68
N ARG A 42 10.34 19.58 -5.46
CA ARG A 42 9.97 18.64 -4.41
C ARG A 42 10.24 19.24 -3.01
N PRO A 43 9.63 18.67 -1.96
CA PRO A 43 9.82 19.18 -0.61
C PRO A 43 11.29 19.04 -0.13
N PRO A 44 11.77 19.89 0.80
CA PRO A 44 13.13 19.82 1.32
C PRO A 44 13.45 18.46 1.95
N HIS A 45 14.73 18.11 2.02
CA HIS A 45 15.21 16.84 2.58
C HIS A 45 14.73 15.57 1.85
N THR A 46 14.15 15.72 0.65
CA THR A 46 13.69 14.60 -0.17
C THR A 46 14.57 14.31 -1.38
N LYS A 47 14.60 13.03 -1.79
CA LYS A 47 15.19 12.54 -3.04
C LYS A 47 14.12 11.85 -3.87
N VAL A 48 14.05 12.14 -5.17
CA VAL A 48 13.14 11.43 -6.09
C VAL A 48 13.61 9.99 -6.29
N LEU A 49 12.73 9.03 -6.00
CA LEU A 49 12.91 7.61 -6.31
C LEU A 49 12.21 7.26 -7.62
N VAL A 50 10.98 7.74 -7.81
CA VAL A 50 10.23 7.60 -9.06
C VAL A 50 9.65 8.95 -9.45
N SER A 51 9.95 9.37 -10.67
CA SER A 51 9.49 10.64 -11.25
C SER A 51 7.97 10.73 -11.33
N ALA A 52 7.41 11.89 -11.01
CA ALA A 52 6.01 12.24 -11.20
C ALA A 52 5.56 12.10 -12.66
N CYS A 53 6.47 12.27 -13.63
CA CYS A 53 6.15 12.17 -15.06
C CYS A 53 5.76 10.77 -15.54
N LYS A 54 5.90 9.78 -14.66
CA LYS A 54 5.44 8.41 -14.85
C LYS A 54 4.03 8.15 -14.32
N ARG A 55 3.45 9.12 -13.59
CA ARG A 55 2.24 8.95 -12.75
C ARG A 55 2.36 7.70 -11.88
N PRO A 56 3.40 7.63 -11.03
CA PRO A 56 3.61 6.45 -10.22
C PRO A 56 2.51 6.35 -9.16
N VAL A 57 2.07 5.13 -8.86
CA VAL A 57 1.34 4.79 -7.64
C VAL A 57 2.21 3.79 -6.89
N ALA A 58 2.52 4.07 -5.64
CA ALA A 58 3.35 3.24 -4.80
C ALA A 58 2.56 2.59 -3.68
N ARG A 59 2.87 1.32 -3.41
CA ARG A 59 2.47 0.63 -2.18
C ARG A 59 3.73 0.19 -1.45
N GLY A 60 3.69 0.36 -0.14
CA GLY A 60 4.78 -0.10 0.69
C GLY A 60 4.86 -1.62 0.74
N VAL A 61 6.07 -2.12 0.96
CA VAL A 61 6.34 -3.54 1.12
C VAL A 61 7.05 -3.71 2.47
N PRO A 62 6.55 -4.58 3.36
CA PRO A 62 7.20 -4.85 4.63
C PRO A 62 8.67 -5.24 4.44
N GLY A 63 9.53 -4.75 5.33
CA GLY A 63 10.99 -4.98 5.30
C GLY A 63 11.82 -3.85 4.67
N GLY A 64 11.22 -2.90 3.95
CA GLY A 64 11.88 -1.65 3.54
C GLY A 64 12.96 -1.77 2.44
N GLU A 65 13.18 -2.95 1.87
CA GLU A 65 14.18 -3.15 0.80
C GLU A 65 13.67 -2.79 -0.59
N VAL A 66 12.35 -2.83 -0.77
CA VAL A 66 11.67 -2.60 -2.04
C VAL A 66 10.41 -1.77 -1.85
N VAL A 67 9.94 -1.14 -2.93
CA VAL A 67 8.61 -0.53 -3.00
C VAL A 67 7.90 -1.01 -4.25
N PHE A 68 6.60 -1.33 -4.14
CA PHE A 68 5.77 -1.64 -5.29
C PHE A 68 5.45 -0.36 -6.06
N VAL A 69 5.58 -0.38 -7.38
CA VAL A 69 5.28 0.77 -8.24
C VAL A 69 4.45 0.34 -9.44
N TYR A 70 3.35 1.07 -9.66
CA TYR A 70 2.58 1.09 -10.90
C TYR A 70 2.82 2.42 -11.62
N GLU A 71 3.32 2.39 -12.86
CA GLU A 71 3.49 3.59 -13.70
C GLU A 71 2.23 3.79 -14.56
N GLY A 72 1.28 4.63 -14.11
CA GLY A 72 0.00 4.83 -14.80
C GLY A 72 0.12 5.32 -16.24
N ARG A 73 1.23 5.96 -16.63
CA ARG A 73 1.48 6.39 -18.02
C ARG A 73 1.84 5.23 -18.96
N THR A 74 2.51 4.21 -18.45
CA THR A 74 3.06 3.10 -19.26
C THR A 74 2.36 1.77 -18.98
N GLY A 75 1.53 1.69 -17.94
CA GLY A 75 0.89 0.46 -17.48
C GLY A 75 1.86 -0.51 -16.79
N LYS A 76 3.11 -0.12 -16.52
CA LYS A 76 4.12 -1.03 -15.98
C LYS A 76 3.99 -1.20 -14.48
N ILE A 77 3.98 -2.45 -14.02
CA ILE A 77 4.07 -2.84 -12.62
C ILE A 77 5.44 -3.47 -12.32
N TYR A 78 6.06 -3.10 -11.19
CA TYR A 78 7.32 -3.67 -10.74
C TYR A 78 7.58 -3.43 -9.26
N LEU A 79 8.49 -4.21 -8.67
CA LEU A 79 9.16 -3.86 -7.42
C LEU A 79 10.44 -3.08 -7.73
N LEU A 80 10.56 -1.89 -7.14
CA LEU A 80 11.77 -1.08 -7.20
C LEU A 80 12.68 -1.45 -6.02
N ASN A 81 13.86 -1.98 -6.31
CA ASN A 81 14.88 -2.19 -5.30
C ASN A 81 15.49 -0.85 -4.88
N LEU A 82 15.39 -0.53 -3.59
CA LEU A 82 15.80 0.77 -3.06
C LEU A 82 17.32 0.91 -2.89
N ARG A 83 18.06 -0.22 -2.90
CA ARG A 83 19.53 -0.26 -2.78
C ARG A 83 20.22 0.09 -4.08
N ASN A 84 19.78 -0.51 -5.19
CA ASN A 84 20.47 -0.41 -6.48
C ASN A 84 19.59 0.22 -7.59
N GLY A 85 18.30 0.47 -7.34
CA GLY A 85 17.37 1.04 -8.31
C GLY A 85 16.88 0.05 -9.37
N GLU A 86 17.22 -1.24 -9.24
CA GLU A 86 16.76 -2.27 -10.15
C GLU A 86 15.25 -2.46 -10.09
N LYS A 87 14.66 -2.78 -11.24
CA LYS A 87 13.22 -3.00 -11.37
C LYS A 87 12.97 -4.49 -11.61
N ARG A 88 12.39 -5.17 -10.63
CA ARG A 88 11.95 -6.56 -10.79
C ARG A 88 10.51 -6.56 -11.30
N ARG A 89 10.30 -7.15 -12.47
CA ARG A 89 8.94 -7.37 -13.01
C ARG A 89 8.18 -8.32 -12.08
N LEU A 90 6.87 -8.16 -12.05
CA LEU A 90 5.96 -9.02 -11.30
C LEU A 90 5.19 -9.94 -12.23
N PRO A 91 4.69 -11.08 -11.74
CA PRO A 91 3.72 -11.89 -12.46
C PRO A 91 2.51 -11.05 -12.89
N ASP A 92 1.95 -11.40 -14.04
CA ASP A 92 0.72 -10.77 -14.54
C ASP A 92 -0.48 -11.43 -13.83
N ASP A 93 -0.86 -10.85 -12.70
CA ASP A 93 -2.01 -11.28 -11.90
C ASP A 93 -3.02 -10.13 -11.80
N PRO A 94 -4.28 -10.32 -12.24
CA PRO A 94 -5.27 -9.24 -12.29
C PRO A 94 -5.66 -8.71 -10.90
N LEU A 95 -5.50 -9.50 -9.84
CA LEU A 95 -5.87 -9.10 -8.49
C LEU A 95 -4.76 -8.32 -7.78
N LEU A 96 -3.52 -8.40 -8.28
CA LEU A 96 -2.36 -7.79 -7.63
C LEU A 96 -2.51 -6.28 -7.45
N LEU A 97 -3.07 -5.58 -8.43
CA LEU A 97 -3.23 -4.12 -8.38
C LEU A 97 -4.30 -3.66 -7.39
N ASN A 98 -5.43 -4.38 -7.30
CA ASN A 98 -6.61 -3.90 -6.59
C ASN A 98 -6.80 -4.55 -5.21
N GLU A 99 -6.43 -5.83 -5.07
CA GLU A 99 -6.75 -6.64 -3.88
C GLU A 99 -5.48 -7.15 -3.15
N GLY A 100 -4.29 -6.90 -3.73
CA GLY A 100 -3.03 -7.42 -3.18
C GLY A 100 -2.48 -6.64 -1.99
N VAL A 101 -2.26 -7.35 -0.87
CA VAL A 101 -1.55 -6.86 0.32
C VAL A 101 -0.17 -7.52 0.39
N PHE A 102 0.89 -6.73 0.46
CA PHE A 102 2.25 -7.28 0.55
C PHE A 102 2.54 -7.82 1.94
N LEU A 103 2.92 -9.10 2.04
CA LEU A 103 3.45 -9.69 3.27
C LEU A 103 4.97 -9.54 3.33
N SER A 104 5.62 -9.65 2.17
CA SER A 104 7.06 -9.54 2.00
C SER A 104 7.39 -9.17 0.55
N PRO A 105 8.67 -8.94 0.20
CA PRO A 105 9.09 -8.76 -1.19
C PRO A 105 8.76 -9.96 -2.09
N GLU A 106 8.43 -11.12 -1.54
CA GLU A 106 8.14 -12.34 -2.30
C GLU A 106 6.68 -12.76 -2.24
N LEU A 107 5.92 -12.32 -1.23
CA LEU A 107 4.60 -12.86 -0.93
C LEU A 107 3.56 -11.74 -0.89
N ILE A 108 2.47 -11.96 -1.60
CA ILE A 108 1.27 -11.10 -1.57
C ILE A 108 0.12 -11.94 -1.07
N TRP A 109 -0.61 -11.43 -0.09
CA TRP A 109 -1.95 -11.91 0.22
C TRP A 109 -2.94 -11.29 -0.78
N LEU A 110 -3.62 -12.17 -1.52
CA LEU A 110 -4.79 -11.83 -2.32
C LEU A 110 -6.01 -12.13 -1.45
N GLU A 111 -6.73 -11.07 -1.08
CA GLU A 111 -7.90 -11.14 -0.24
C GLU A 111 -9.01 -11.98 -0.88
N GLY A 112 -9.61 -12.86 -0.08
CA GLY A 112 -10.77 -13.66 -0.45
C GLY A 112 -12.07 -12.87 -0.34
N SER A 113 -13.19 -13.59 -0.42
CA SER A 113 -14.51 -13.02 -0.20
C SER A 113 -14.91 -13.06 1.27
N LEU A 114 -15.68 -12.07 1.72
CA LEU A 114 -16.28 -12.02 3.06
C LEU A 114 -17.58 -12.86 3.19
N VAL A 115 -17.71 -13.94 2.41
CA VAL A 115 -18.89 -14.83 2.44
C VAL A 115 -18.45 -16.26 2.69
N ASP A 116 -19.37 -17.13 3.12
CA ASP A 116 -19.05 -18.51 3.50
C ASP A 116 -18.78 -19.44 2.30
N PRO A 117 -17.99 -20.52 2.50
CA PRO A 117 -17.79 -21.58 1.52
C PRO A 117 -19.13 -22.26 1.17
N GLY A 118 -19.73 -21.87 0.05
CA GLY A 118 -21.05 -22.32 -0.37
C GLY A 118 -21.85 -21.23 -1.10
N GLU A 119 -21.50 -19.98 -0.85
CA GLU A 119 -22.07 -18.84 -1.57
C GLU A 119 -21.47 -18.71 -2.98
N PRO A 120 -22.26 -18.35 -4.02
CA PRO A 120 -21.75 -18.23 -5.39
C PRO A 120 -20.62 -17.21 -5.57
N SER A 121 -20.52 -16.23 -4.67
CA SER A 121 -19.45 -15.23 -4.65
C SER A 121 -18.25 -15.62 -3.79
N TYR A 122 -18.22 -16.83 -3.24
CA TYR A 122 -17.11 -17.31 -2.41
C TYR A 122 -15.80 -17.36 -3.20
N ARG A 123 -14.76 -16.78 -2.63
CA ARG A 123 -13.38 -16.80 -3.12
C ARG A 123 -12.45 -17.05 -1.93
N PRO A 124 -11.63 -18.11 -1.95
CA PRO A 124 -10.63 -18.33 -0.91
C PRO A 124 -9.59 -17.21 -0.84
N HIS A 125 -8.94 -17.08 0.31
CA HIS A 125 -7.75 -16.25 0.46
C HIS A 125 -6.53 -16.98 -0.11
N TYR A 126 -5.65 -16.27 -0.82
CA TYR A 126 -4.45 -16.86 -1.41
C TYR A 126 -3.18 -16.09 -1.03
N ILE A 127 -2.08 -16.82 -0.91
CA ILE A 127 -0.73 -16.25 -1.02
C ILE A 127 -0.25 -16.41 -2.46
N LEU A 128 -0.05 -15.29 -3.14
CA LEU A 128 0.66 -15.24 -4.41
C LEU A 128 2.18 -15.14 -4.15
N ASP A 129 2.92 -16.15 -4.61
CA ASP A 129 4.38 -16.16 -4.60
C ASP A 129 4.91 -15.50 -5.87
N LEU A 130 5.56 -14.35 -5.71
CA LEU A 130 6.07 -13.53 -6.80
C LEU A 130 7.29 -14.13 -7.50
N ILE A 131 7.94 -15.14 -6.91
CA ILE A 131 9.06 -15.86 -7.54
C ILE A 131 8.51 -16.89 -8.52
N SER A 132 7.57 -17.72 -8.06
CA SER A 132 7.04 -18.83 -8.86
C SER A 132 5.80 -18.48 -9.68
N GLY A 133 5.12 -17.38 -9.36
CA GLY A 133 3.82 -17.00 -9.92
C GLY A 133 2.67 -17.89 -9.44
N LYS A 134 2.90 -18.77 -8.47
CA LYS A 134 1.87 -19.69 -7.96
C LYS A 134 1.06 -19.05 -6.84
N ARG A 135 -0.22 -19.43 -6.78
CA ARG A 135 -1.12 -19.12 -5.68
C ARG A 135 -1.23 -20.32 -4.74
N TYR A 136 -1.18 -20.06 -3.44
CA TYR A 136 -1.35 -21.05 -2.38
C TYR A 136 -2.56 -20.65 -1.54
N GLU A 137 -3.57 -21.49 -1.52
CA GLU A 137 -4.79 -21.23 -0.74
C GLU A 137 -4.48 -21.28 0.77
N LEU A 138 -5.07 -20.35 1.51
CA LEU A 138 -5.02 -20.32 2.97
C LEU A 138 -6.23 -21.04 3.55
N LEU A 139 -6.02 -21.81 4.62
CA LEU A 139 -7.12 -22.30 5.43
C LEU A 139 -7.66 -21.15 6.27
N ASP A 140 -8.93 -20.82 6.05
CA ASP A 140 -9.65 -19.85 6.86
C ASP A 140 -10.07 -20.49 8.18
N LEU A 141 -9.56 -19.96 9.30
CA LEU A 141 -9.90 -20.45 10.63
C LEU A 141 -11.23 -19.90 11.14
N ASP A 142 -11.78 -18.86 10.50
CA ASP A 142 -13.02 -18.22 10.92
C ASP A 142 -14.25 -19.11 10.67
N ILE A 143 -14.15 -19.97 9.65
CA ILE A 143 -15.19 -20.91 9.23
C ILE A 143 -15.14 -22.26 9.96
N LEU A 144 -14.16 -22.48 10.85
CA LEU A 144 -14.07 -23.72 11.60
C LEU A 144 -15.18 -23.82 12.66
N PRO A 145 -15.61 -25.05 13.03
CA PRO A 145 -16.61 -25.24 14.07
C PRO A 145 -16.24 -24.53 15.38
N ARG A 146 -17.23 -23.85 15.97
CA ARG A 146 -17.11 -23.16 17.26
C ARG A 146 -17.46 -24.07 18.41
N LEU A 147 -16.91 -23.75 19.59
CA LEU A 147 -17.31 -24.39 20.85
C LEU A 147 -18.74 -23.97 21.23
N GLU A 148 -19.31 -24.67 22.21
CA GLU A 148 -20.58 -24.27 22.82
C GLU A 148 -20.49 -22.82 23.32
N GLY A 149 -21.47 -21.99 22.97
CA GLY A 149 -21.43 -20.54 23.24
C GLY A 149 -20.80 -19.70 22.12
N GLY A 150 -20.33 -20.30 21.02
CA GLY A 150 -19.80 -19.59 19.85
C GLY A 150 -18.32 -19.22 19.95
N GLU A 151 -17.63 -19.69 20.98
CA GLU A 151 -16.21 -19.40 21.22
C GLU A 151 -15.29 -20.11 20.20
N PHE A 152 -14.16 -19.49 19.89
CA PHE A 152 -13.12 -20.11 19.06
C PHE A 152 -12.46 -21.27 19.83
N ASP A 153 -12.29 -22.42 19.18
CA ASP A 153 -11.63 -23.58 19.80
C ASP A 153 -10.12 -23.31 19.96
N PRO A 154 -9.59 -23.24 21.21
CA PRO A 154 -8.17 -23.01 21.46
C PRO A 154 -7.24 -24.07 20.86
N ASN A 155 -7.73 -25.27 20.54
CA ASN A 155 -6.93 -26.29 19.85
C ASN A 155 -6.40 -25.79 18.50
N ASN A 156 -7.13 -24.88 17.85
CA ASN A 156 -6.72 -24.29 16.58
C ASN A 156 -5.55 -23.29 16.74
N TYR A 157 -5.18 -22.87 17.96
CA TYR A 157 -3.96 -22.08 18.16
C TYR A 157 -2.67 -22.85 17.81
N ALA A 158 -2.74 -24.18 17.68
CA ALA A 158 -1.63 -24.99 17.16
C ALA A 158 -1.14 -24.54 15.77
N TYR A 159 -2.03 -23.98 14.93
CA TYR A 159 -1.63 -23.42 13.64
C TYR A 159 -0.67 -22.24 13.81
N PHE A 160 -0.97 -21.33 14.74
CA PHE A 160 -0.12 -20.17 15.05
C PHE A 160 1.20 -20.60 15.69
N LEU A 161 1.15 -21.51 16.66
CA LEU A 161 2.33 -22.02 17.37
C LEU A 161 3.33 -22.75 16.44
N SER A 162 2.84 -23.33 15.35
CA SER A 162 3.68 -24.01 14.35
C SER A 162 4.16 -23.12 13.20
N ALA A 163 3.70 -21.87 13.14
CA ALA A 163 4.05 -20.93 12.09
C ALA A 163 5.46 -20.34 12.31
N GLN A 164 6.17 -20.10 11.21
CA GLN A 164 7.44 -19.36 11.26
C GLN A 164 7.20 -17.87 11.02
N TYR A 165 6.25 -17.55 10.16
CA TYR A 165 5.95 -16.18 9.76
C TYR A 165 4.51 -15.87 10.13
N ILE A 166 4.33 -14.86 10.97
CA ILE A 166 3.01 -14.36 11.36
C ILE A 166 2.93 -12.90 10.95
N TYR A 167 1.86 -12.56 10.26
CA TYR A 167 1.60 -11.23 9.75
C TYR A 167 0.28 -10.73 10.33
N ILE A 168 0.23 -9.47 10.75
CA ILE A 168 -1.00 -8.81 11.16
C ILE A 168 -1.24 -7.60 10.28
N ASN A 169 -2.43 -7.55 9.69
CA ASN A 169 -2.98 -6.37 9.04
C ASN A 169 -4.02 -5.76 9.98
N HIS A 170 -3.67 -4.63 10.61
CA HIS A 170 -4.52 -3.93 11.55
C HIS A 170 -5.75 -3.33 10.87
N GLU A 171 -5.61 -2.58 9.75
CA GLU A 171 -6.75 -2.09 8.94
C GLU A 171 -7.83 -3.15 8.67
N LYS A 172 -7.41 -4.40 8.39
CA LYS A 172 -8.30 -5.51 8.06
C LYS A 172 -8.66 -6.40 9.24
N ASN A 173 -8.18 -6.12 10.45
CA ASN A 173 -8.40 -6.96 11.63
C ASN A 173 -8.07 -8.43 11.36
N THR A 174 -6.97 -8.69 10.64
CA THR A 174 -6.66 -10.02 10.07
C THR A 174 -5.22 -10.45 10.37
N LEU A 175 -5.08 -11.71 10.77
CA LEU A 175 -3.82 -12.41 10.97
C LEU A 175 -3.61 -13.48 9.88
N ILE A 176 -2.39 -13.57 9.37
CA ILE A 176 -1.96 -14.64 8.45
C ILE A 176 -0.75 -15.33 9.06
N ALA A 177 -0.79 -16.66 9.17
CA ALA A 177 0.31 -17.44 9.70
C ALA A 177 0.76 -18.50 8.69
N LEU A 178 2.05 -18.50 8.37
CA LEU A 178 2.67 -19.38 7.39
C LEU A 178 3.79 -20.23 8.03
N PRO A 179 3.81 -21.55 7.82
CA PRO A 179 4.96 -22.37 8.19
C PRO A 179 6.14 -22.11 7.24
N SER A 180 7.34 -22.48 7.68
CA SER A 180 8.58 -22.36 6.91
C SER A 180 8.52 -23.00 5.52
N ASN A 181 7.78 -24.11 5.42
CA ASN A 181 7.61 -24.94 4.24
C ASN A 181 6.23 -24.80 3.60
N PHE A 182 5.55 -23.65 3.76
CA PHE A 182 4.18 -23.47 3.24
C PHE A 182 4.07 -23.75 1.72
N ARG A 183 5.13 -23.51 0.95
CA ARG A 183 5.16 -23.83 -0.50
C ARG A 183 5.05 -25.33 -0.77
N GLN A 184 5.50 -26.18 0.14
CA GLN A 184 5.38 -27.65 0.06
C GLN A 184 4.14 -28.17 0.80
N GLN A 185 3.65 -27.45 1.80
CA GLN A 185 2.50 -27.81 2.62
C GLN A 185 1.53 -26.62 2.74
N PRO A 186 0.87 -26.21 1.64
CA PRO A 186 0.06 -24.99 1.63
C PRO A 186 -1.14 -25.05 2.59
N GLY A 187 -1.73 -26.22 2.80
CA GLY A 187 -2.85 -26.42 3.74
C GLY A 187 -2.53 -26.20 5.23
N LYS A 188 -1.30 -25.79 5.56
CA LYS A 188 -0.93 -25.35 6.91
C LYS A 188 -0.81 -23.82 7.02
N GLY A 189 -0.81 -23.10 5.90
CA GLY A 189 -0.95 -21.65 5.91
C GLY A 189 -2.38 -21.28 6.28
N VAL A 190 -2.55 -20.38 7.23
CA VAL A 190 -3.86 -20.01 7.77
C VAL A 190 -4.10 -18.51 7.70
N ILE A 191 -5.38 -18.15 7.67
CA ILE A 191 -5.89 -16.80 7.88
C ILE A 191 -6.92 -16.81 9.01
N PHE A 192 -6.97 -15.72 9.78
CA PHE A 192 -7.84 -15.60 10.93
C PHE A 192 -8.23 -14.13 11.16
N SER A 193 -9.51 -13.86 11.34
CA SER A 193 -10.01 -12.53 11.68
C SER A 193 -10.12 -12.34 13.18
N GLU A 194 -9.84 -11.12 13.66
CA GLU A 194 -10.08 -10.71 15.02
C GLU A 194 -11.54 -10.88 15.47
N PHE A 195 -12.49 -10.73 14.54
CA PHE A 195 -13.92 -10.93 14.83
C PHE A 195 -14.23 -12.34 15.34
N SER A 196 -13.41 -13.32 14.94
CA SER A 196 -13.51 -14.69 15.42
C SER A 196 -13.15 -14.87 16.89
N LEU A 197 -12.53 -13.89 17.53
CA LEU A 197 -12.28 -13.90 18.97
C LEU A 197 -13.53 -13.48 19.78
N GLY A 198 -14.64 -13.11 19.13
CA GLY A 198 -15.90 -12.73 19.76
C GLY A 198 -16.13 -11.21 19.77
N ILE A 199 -17.22 -10.76 20.38
CA ILE A 199 -17.55 -9.32 20.45
C ILE A 199 -16.77 -8.69 21.61
N PRO A 200 -16.05 -7.58 21.38
CA PRO A 200 -15.35 -6.89 22.45
C PRO A 200 -16.33 -6.28 23.46
N SER A 201 -15.96 -6.28 24.74
CA SER A 201 -16.73 -5.61 25.79
C SER A 201 -16.61 -4.07 25.71
N GLU A 202 -15.54 -3.57 25.11
CA GLU A 202 -15.23 -2.13 25.00
C GLU A 202 -14.67 -1.79 23.60
N PRO A 203 -14.84 -0.53 23.14
CA PRO A 203 -14.13 -0.05 21.94
C PRO A 203 -12.62 -0.23 22.10
N HIS A 204 -11.98 -0.82 21.09
CA HIS A 204 -10.53 -1.02 21.04
C HIS A 204 -9.99 -0.62 19.66
N GLN A 205 -8.68 -0.53 19.53
CA GLN A 205 -8.02 -0.28 18.25
C GLN A 205 -8.09 -1.52 17.36
N ASP A 206 -8.21 -1.31 16.06
CA ASP A 206 -8.18 -2.39 15.07
C ASP A 206 -6.90 -3.24 15.23
N GLY A 207 -7.04 -4.56 15.27
CA GLY A 207 -5.96 -5.52 15.46
C GLY A 207 -5.51 -5.74 16.92
N ALA A 208 -6.00 -4.97 17.90
CA ALA A 208 -5.44 -5.01 19.25
C ALA A 208 -5.62 -6.36 19.96
N ARG A 209 -6.69 -7.11 19.70
CA ARG A 209 -6.87 -8.45 20.30
C ARG A 209 -6.04 -9.51 19.59
N LEU A 210 -5.69 -9.30 18.32
CA LEU A 210 -4.69 -10.12 17.65
C LEU A 210 -3.31 -9.89 18.27
N ASP A 211 -2.97 -8.63 18.59
CA ASP A 211 -1.74 -8.30 19.31
C ASP A 211 -1.71 -8.98 20.69
N GLU A 212 -2.80 -8.89 21.46
CA GLU A 212 -2.93 -9.55 22.77
C GLU A 212 -2.82 -11.07 22.64
N LEU A 213 -3.47 -11.68 21.64
CA LEU A 213 -3.38 -13.10 21.37
C LEU A 213 -1.94 -13.52 21.08
N MET A 214 -1.22 -12.77 20.23
CA MET A 214 0.18 -13.07 19.92
C MET A 214 1.08 -12.94 21.15
N GLN A 215 0.86 -11.91 21.97
CA GLN A 215 1.58 -11.74 23.25
C GLN A 215 1.31 -12.90 24.21
N ASN A 216 0.05 -13.29 24.38
CA ASN A 216 -0.36 -14.41 25.24
C ASN A 216 0.24 -15.75 24.79
N LEU A 217 0.41 -15.94 23.48
CA LEU A 217 1.07 -17.11 22.90
C LEU A 217 2.60 -17.02 22.87
N GLY A 218 3.18 -15.87 23.24
CA GLY A 218 4.62 -15.63 23.18
C GLY A 218 5.18 -15.62 21.75
N LEU A 219 4.36 -15.22 20.77
CA LEU A 219 4.68 -15.22 19.35
C LEU A 219 5.00 -13.79 18.87
N ASN A 220 6.02 -13.68 18.01
CA ASN A 220 6.31 -12.44 17.31
C ASN A 220 5.57 -12.41 15.97
N TYR A 221 5.21 -11.22 15.51
CA TYR A 221 4.57 -11.01 14.23
C TYR A 221 5.15 -9.79 13.50
N ILE A 222 4.80 -9.66 12.22
CA ILE A 222 5.17 -8.56 11.35
C ILE A 222 3.92 -7.75 11.03
N THR A 223 3.93 -6.46 11.36
CA THR A 223 2.91 -5.52 10.89
C THR A 223 3.06 -5.31 9.38
N ILE A 224 2.01 -5.65 8.63
CA ILE A 224 1.98 -5.50 7.17
C ILE A 224 1.11 -4.33 6.70
N ASP A 225 0.34 -3.76 7.62
CA ASP A 225 -0.35 -2.49 7.41
C ASP A 225 0.65 -1.33 7.52
N LEU A 226 0.71 -0.51 6.48
CA LEU A 226 1.56 0.69 6.45
C LEU A 226 0.73 1.98 6.50
N SER A 227 -0.58 1.85 6.78
CA SER A 227 -1.44 2.95 7.16
C SER A 227 -1.19 3.28 8.63
N LEU A 228 -0.72 4.51 8.90
CA LEU A 228 -0.53 4.97 10.28
C LEU A 228 -1.84 5.41 10.94
N GLU A 229 -2.99 5.06 10.34
CA GLU A 229 -4.31 5.21 10.93
C GLU A 229 -4.55 4.20 12.05
N TYR A 230 -4.10 2.97 11.82
CA TYR A 230 -4.45 1.81 12.63
C TYR A 230 -3.31 1.36 13.52
N THR A 231 -2.06 1.61 13.11
CA THR A 231 -0.89 1.07 13.81
C THR A 231 0.37 1.93 13.63
N ASP A 232 1.26 1.88 14.61
CA ASP A 232 2.60 2.45 14.52
C ASP A 232 3.53 1.44 13.84
N VAL A 233 4.43 1.91 12.97
CA VAL A 233 5.30 1.02 12.19
C VAL A 233 6.76 1.13 12.63
N PRO A 234 7.34 0.10 13.29
CA PRO A 234 8.73 0.12 13.68
C PRO A 234 9.67 0.01 12.46
N SER A 235 10.88 0.54 12.60
CA SER A 235 11.94 0.37 11.62
C SER A 235 12.48 -1.07 11.64
N PRO A 236 13.04 -1.60 10.54
CA PRO A 236 13.57 -2.96 10.48
C PRO A 236 14.53 -3.37 11.62
N THR A 237 15.32 -2.44 12.15
CA THR A 237 16.24 -2.67 13.28
C THR A 237 15.64 -2.37 14.65
N GLY A 238 14.41 -1.86 14.71
CA GLY A 238 13.76 -1.44 15.96
C GLY A 238 14.40 -0.20 16.59
N LYS A 239 15.15 0.61 15.81
CA LYS A 239 15.73 1.87 16.29
C LYS A 239 14.71 2.98 16.34
N TYR A 240 13.86 3.06 15.32
CA TYR A 240 12.85 4.11 15.16
C TYR A 240 11.45 3.51 15.06
N THR A 241 10.44 4.32 15.35
CA THR A 241 9.06 4.01 14.99
C THR A 241 8.45 5.21 14.29
N VAL A 242 7.66 4.96 13.26
CA VAL A 242 6.88 6.00 12.59
C VAL A 242 5.45 5.93 13.10
N LYS A 243 4.93 7.10 13.45
CA LYS A 243 3.57 7.35 13.90
C LYS A 243 2.91 8.37 12.99
N SER A 244 1.60 8.53 13.11
CA SER A 244 0.84 9.50 12.30
C SER A 244 1.37 10.94 12.40
N ASP A 245 1.94 11.32 13.55
CA ASP A 245 2.42 12.65 13.88
C ASP A 245 3.95 12.83 13.85
N GLY A 246 4.72 11.78 13.53
CA GLY A 246 6.18 11.91 13.44
C GLY A 246 6.95 10.59 13.44
N VAL A 247 8.27 10.71 13.42
CA VAL A 247 9.20 9.60 13.67
C VAL A 247 9.83 9.79 15.03
N TYR A 248 9.85 8.72 15.80
CA TYR A 248 10.36 8.66 17.16
C TYR A 248 11.55 7.72 17.24
N GLU A 249 12.54 8.07 18.05
CA GLU A 249 13.54 7.11 18.48
C GLU A 249 12.97 6.25 19.62
N ILE A 250 12.98 4.92 19.44
CA ILE A 250 12.32 3.99 20.37
C ILE A 250 12.95 4.03 21.77
N LYS A 251 14.28 4.15 21.84
CA LYS A 251 15.01 4.13 23.13
C LYS A 251 14.71 5.33 24.01
N THR A 252 14.59 6.52 23.41
CA THR A 252 14.44 7.78 24.14
C THR A 252 12.99 8.27 24.15
N GLY A 253 12.13 7.72 23.29
CA GLY A 253 10.76 8.21 23.09
C GLY A 253 10.70 9.61 22.48
N SER A 254 11.83 10.14 22.01
CA SER A 254 11.93 11.50 21.51
C SER A 254 11.53 11.57 20.04
N ILE A 255 10.74 12.58 19.68
CA ILE A 255 10.40 12.86 18.29
C ILE A 255 11.63 13.45 17.58
N ILE A 256 12.08 12.78 16.52
CA ILE A 256 13.25 13.21 15.74
C ILE A 256 12.84 13.86 14.42
N MET A 257 11.61 13.62 13.97
CA MET A 257 11.10 14.20 12.73
C MET A 257 9.60 14.41 12.85
N THR A 258 9.14 15.65 12.68
CA THR A 258 7.71 15.98 12.56
C THR A 258 7.32 16.09 11.08
N PRO A 259 6.04 16.07 10.72
CA PRO A 259 5.62 16.27 9.34
C PRO A 259 6.05 17.62 8.75
N GLN A 260 6.23 18.66 9.58
CA GLN A 260 6.74 19.96 9.13
C GLN A 260 8.19 19.90 8.61
N TYR A 261 8.97 18.90 9.03
CA TYR A 261 10.34 18.69 8.54
C TYR A 261 10.38 18.51 7.01
N ALA A 262 9.34 17.88 6.45
CA ALA A 262 9.23 17.71 5.01
C ALA A 262 8.77 18.99 4.28
N GLY A 263 8.35 20.05 4.95
CA GLY A 263 8.07 21.35 4.31
C GLY A 263 6.75 21.49 3.53
N ARG A 264 5.76 20.59 3.69
CA ARG A 264 4.35 20.90 3.44
C ARG A 264 3.45 20.33 4.56
N ASN A 265 2.17 20.72 4.59
CA ASN A 265 1.14 20.21 5.50
C ASN A 265 0.82 18.74 5.18
N TYR A 266 1.75 17.84 5.45
CA TYR A 266 1.56 16.42 5.26
C TYR A 266 1.16 15.78 6.58
N SER A 267 0.26 14.81 6.51
CA SER A 267 0.09 13.82 7.57
C SER A 267 0.90 12.60 7.15
N LEU A 268 1.77 12.06 8.02
CA LEU A 268 2.51 10.83 7.69
C LEU A 268 1.55 9.66 7.46
N LYS A 269 0.35 9.72 8.04
CA LYS A 269 -0.76 8.78 7.85
C LYS A 269 -0.97 8.37 6.40
N ASP A 270 -1.16 9.33 5.50
CA ASP A 270 -1.48 9.02 4.10
C ASP A 270 -0.22 8.95 3.22
N TYR A 271 0.88 9.50 3.73
CA TYR A 271 2.13 9.70 3.02
C TYR A 271 3.05 8.50 3.03
N PHE A 272 3.10 7.81 4.16
CA PHE A 272 4.07 6.77 4.42
C PHE A 272 3.83 5.56 3.52
N LYS A 273 4.93 5.01 3.01
CA LYS A 273 4.95 3.80 2.17
C LYS A 273 6.03 2.82 2.64
N GLY A 274 6.55 2.96 3.86
CA GLY A 274 7.58 2.07 4.40
C GLY A 274 8.93 2.75 4.66
N TRP A 275 9.82 2.00 5.30
CA TRP A 275 11.19 2.43 5.57
C TRP A 275 12.08 2.31 4.34
N TYR A 276 13.10 3.15 4.25
CA TYR A 276 14.18 2.94 3.29
C TYR A 276 15.12 1.84 3.81
N TYR A 277 15.73 1.06 2.90
CA TYR A 277 16.43 -0.19 3.25
C TYR A 277 17.57 -0.06 4.26
N ASP A 278 18.22 1.11 4.34
CA ASP A 278 19.32 1.40 5.27
C ASP A 278 18.87 2.26 6.46
N GLU A 279 17.55 2.44 6.62
CA GLU A 279 16.91 3.27 7.63
C GLU A 279 17.33 4.74 7.65
N SER A 280 18.01 5.24 6.62
CA SER A 280 18.35 6.67 6.52
C SER A 280 17.18 7.56 6.09
N GLY A 281 15.99 7.00 5.93
CA GLY A 281 14.81 7.69 5.44
C GLY A 281 13.54 6.85 5.44
N LEU A 282 12.43 7.53 5.16
CA LEU A 282 11.14 6.94 4.83
C LEU A 282 10.93 6.98 3.32
N VAL A 283 10.24 5.98 2.78
CA VAL A 283 9.63 6.05 1.45
C VAL A 283 8.26 6.69 1.61
N VAL A 284 8.01 7.75 0.84
CA VAL A 284 6.76 8.50 0.93
C VAL A 284 6.20 8.83 -0.45
N GLN A 285 4.89 8.94 -0.53
CA GLN A 285 4.19 9.43 -1.70
C GLN A 285 2.99 10.29 -1.29
N GLU A 286 2.86 11.41 -1.99
CA GLU A 286 1.83 12.39 -1.76
C GLU A 286 0.45 11.95 -2.26
N VAL A 287 -0.55 12.00 -1.37
CA VAL A 287 -1.87 12.61 -1.59
C VAL A 287 -2.05 13.28 -2.96
N GLU A 288 -2.67 12.69 -3.99
CA GLU A 288 -2.91 13.40 -5.25
C GLU A 288 -4.00 14.48 -5.06
N PRO A 289 -3.68 15.79 -5.06
CA PRO A 289 -4.71 16.82 -5.17
C PRO A 289 -5.23 16.89 -6.60
N PHE A 290 -6.46 17.37 -6.76
CA PHE A 290 -7.07 17.62 -8.06
C PHE A 290 -6.81 19.06 -8.52
N LEU A 291 -6.35 19.26 -9.75
CA LEU A 291 -6.20 20.59 -10.35
C LEU A 291 -7.57 21.20 -10.68
N PHE A 292 -8.51 20.38 -11.13
CA PHE A 292 -9.93 20.72 -11.27
C PHE A 292 -10.77 19.44 -11.30
N SER A 293 -12.02 19.55 -10.87
CA SER A 293 -13.06 18.54 -11.04
C SER A 293 -14.15 19.09 -11.95
N SER A 294 -14.61 18.29 -12.92
CA SER A 294 -15.80 18.60 -13.70
C SER A 294 -16.93 17.66 -13.26
N PRO A 295 -17.91 18.14 -12.49
CA PRO A 295 -19.03 17.31 -12.05
C PRO A 295 -19.88 16.79 -13.22
N PHE A 296 -19.85 17.45 -14.37
CA PHE A 296 -20.59 17.03 -15.58
C PHE A 296 -19.89 15.95 -16.40
N LEU A 297 -18.57 15.82 -16.31
CA LEU A 297 -17.79 14.85 -17.09
C LEU A 297 -17.28 13.68 -16.23
N GLY A 298 -17.49 13.72 -14.91
CA GLY A 298 -16.93 12.74 -13.98
C GLY A 298 -15.40 12.66 -14.00
N SER A 299 -14.74 13.67 -14.59
CA SER A 299 -13.31 13.65 -14.88
C SER A 299 -12.56 14.55 -13.90
N TYR A 300 -11.54 13.97 -13.26
CA TYR A 300 -10.61 14.66 -12.37
C TYR A 300 -9.25 14.75 -13.04
N TYR A 301 -8.63 15.93 -12.98
CA TYR A 301 -7.23 16.06 -13.38
C TYR A 301 -6.34 16.03 -12.15
N LEU A 302 -5.71 14.88 -11.91
CA LEU A 302 -4.81 14.64 -10.79
C LEU A 302 -3.46 15.33 -11.00
N ILE A 303 -2.94 16.00 -9.97
CA ILE A 303 -1.57 16.51 -9.98
C ILE A 303 -0.63 15.32 -9.75
N PRO A 304 0.26 14.98 -10.69
CA PRO A 304 1.11 13.82 -10.56
C PRO A 304 2.09 13.98 -9.40
N LYS A 305 2.28 12.92 -8.61
CA LYS A 305 3.16 12.95 -7.44
C LYS A 305 4.32 11.96 -7.58
N PRO A 306 5.56 12.37 -7.26
CA PRO A 306 6.69 11.46 -7.27
C PRO A 306 6.67 10.54 -6.06
N VAL A 307 7.38 9.41 -6.17
CA VAL A 307 7.76 8.61 -5.01
C VAL A 307 9.08 9.16 -4.49
N LEU A 308 9.15 9.48 -3.21
CA LEU A 308 10.26 10.18 -2.60
C LEU A 308 10.89 9.36 -1.47
N LYS A 309 12.19 9.53 -1.27
CA LYS A 309 12.88 9.22 -0.01
C LYS A 309 12.93 10.50 0.82
N LEU A 310 12.24 10.53 1.95
CA LEU A 310 12.38 11.56 2.97
C LEU A 310 13.49 11.15 3.95
N ARG A 311 14.54 11.96 4.10
CA ARG A 311 15.68 11.59 4.96
C ARG A 311 15.31 11.73 6.45
N ILE A 312 15.79 10.81 7.27
CA ILE A 312 15.78 11.01 8.73
C ILE A 312 16.88 12.02 9.08
N PRO A 313 16.63 12.99 9.97
CA PRO A 313 17.67 13.83 10.52
C PRO A 313 18.74 12.97 11.19
N VAL A 314 19.99 13.10 10.74
CA VAL A 314 21.13 12.58 11.48
C VAL A 314 21.50 13.68 12.46
N GLU A 315 21.56 13.39 13.76
CA GLU A 315 22.14 14.33 14.72
C GLU A 315 23.55 14.71 14.25
N PRO A 316 23.92 16.00 14.23
CA PRO A 316 25.25 16.45 13.86
C PRO A 316 26.34 15.95 14.81
#